data_AF-A0A434RSN1-F1
#
_entry.id   AF-A0A434RSN1-F1
#
_cell.length_a   1.000
_cell.length_b   1.000
_cell.length_c   1.000
_cell.angle_alpha   90.00
_cell.angle_beta   90.00
_cell.angle_gamma   90.00
#
_symmetry.space_group_name_H-M   'P 1'
#
loop_
_entity.id
_entity.type
_entity.pdbx_description
1 polymer ?
#
loop_
_entity_poly.entity_id
_entity_poly.type
_entity_poly.pdbx_seq_one_letter_code
_entity_poly.pdbx_strand_id
1 'polypeptide(L)'
;MTRVLLALAPAALMLALSLGLTGIESWVASFATSEGARLMLGRAGLALPYAAAGLAGVIFLFAAAGAHAIRAAGWSAAAGATAVVAIALTRETVRLIALADRVPAGETALSYADPGTAIGATIALMCGVFALRVAIKGNAAFAAAGPRRIRGKRAIHGETDWMGMGAAEKLFPEAGGIVIGERYRVDRDHIAGLAFRADSRETWGAGGRSPLLCFDGSFGSSHGIVFAGSGGFKTTTVTIPSALKWGGGLVVLDPSSEVAPMVIGHRRKAGRKVIVLDPADAATGFNALDWIGRFGGTKEEDIVAVATWVMTDTPGRASARDDFFRASAMQLLTALIADVCLSGHTEGRDQTLRQVRTNLSEPEPKLRERLTRIYEQSESDFVKENVAPFIAMTPETFSGVYANA
;
A
#
# COMPACT_ATOMS: atom_id res chain seq x y z
N MET A 1 -12.33 10.09 22.14
CA MET A 1 -13.19 9.32 23.07
C MET A 1 -12.32 8.33 23.82
N THR A 2 -12.17 8.46 25.14
CA THR A 2 -11.23 7.63 25.93
C THR A 2 -11.71 6.18 25.99
N ARG A 3 -10.80 5.22 26.00
CA ARG A 3 -11.10 3.76 26.05
C ARG A 3 -12.09 3.40 27.16
N VAL A 4 -11.98 4.05 28.31
CA VAL A 4 -12.89 3.88 29.46
C VAL A 4 -14.32 4.28 29.12
N LEU A 5 -14.51 5.40 28.42
CA LEU A 5 -15.84 5.88 28.05
C LEU A 5 -16.49 4.93 27.04
N LEU A 6 -15.73 4.41 26.07
CA LEU A 6 -16.21 3.39 25.14
C LEU A 6 -16.56 2.06 25.84
N ALA A 7 -15.89 1.72 26.93
CA ALA A 7 -16.16 0.48 27.68
C ALA A 7 -17.41 0.55 28.58
N LEU A 8 -17.84 1.75 28.99
CA LEU A 8 -18.93 1.92 29.96
C LEU A 8 -20.19 2.56 29.38
N ALA A 9 -20.05 3.52 28.46
CA ALA A 9 -21.16 4.33 27.97
C ALA A 9 -22.27 3.51 27.26
N PRO A 10 -21.97 2.50 26.41
CA PRO A 10 -23.02 1.71 25.76
C PRO A 10 -23.92 1.00 26.77
N ALA A 11 -23.33 0.21 27.68
CA ALA A 11 -24.10 -0.52 28.69
C ALA A 11 -24.92 0.42 29.58
N ALA A 12 -24.31 1.53 30.03
CA ALA A 12 -24.98 2.52 30.87
C ALA A 12 -26.18 3.17 30.16
N LEU A 13 -26.03 3.55 28.89
CA LEU A 13 -27.11 4.12 28.09
C LEU A 13 -28.26 3.11 27.89
N MET A 14 -27.93 1.86 27.57
CA MET A 14 -28.93 0.80 27.38
C MET A 14 -29.73 0.54 28.65
N LEU A 15 -29.05 0.46 29.80
CA LEU A 15 -29.70 0.27 31.10
C LEU A 15 -30.55 1.49 31.49
N ALA A 16 -30.03 2.71 31.28
CA ALA A 16 -30.76 3.93 31.56
C ALA A 16 -32.06 4.03 30.74
N LEU A 17 -32.02 3.66 29.45
CA LEU A 17 -33.22 3.61 28.59
C LEU A 17 -34.21 2.52 29.02
N SER A 18 -33.72 1.31 29.31
CA SER A 18 -34.57 0.20 29.74
C SER A 18 -35.29 0.49 31.06
N LEU A 19 -34.61 1.15 32.01
CA LEU A 19 -35.21 1.54 33.28
C LEU A 19 -36.09 2.78 33.13
N GLY A 20 -35.61 3.82 32.45
CA GLY A 20 -36.30 5.11 32.32
C GLY A 20 -37.57 5.08 31.48
N LEU A 21 -37.70 4.14 30.54
CA LEU A 21 -38.91 3.95 29.74
C LEU A 21 -39.91 2.98 30.37
N THR A 22 -39.64 2.44 31.56
CA THR A 22 -40.59 1.56 32.26
C THR A 22 -41.88 2.31 32.57
N GLY A 23 -43.05 1.73 32.26
CA GLY A 23 -44.34 2.39 32.50
C GLY A 23 -44.85 3.23 31.33
N ILE A 24 -44.04 3.38 30.27
CA ILE A 24 -44.39 4.17 29.08
C ILE A 24 -45.61 3.60 28.34
N GLU A 25 -45.92 2.33 28.52
CA GLU A 25 -47.09 1.67 27.93
C GLU A 25 -48.41 2.38 28.24
N SER A 26 -48.52 2.98 29.43
CA SER A 26 -49.71 3.75 29.83
C SER A 26 -49.85 5.05 29.02
N TRP A 27 -48.72 5.72 28.78
CA TRP A 27 -48.64 6.94 27.99
C TRP A 27 -48.85 6.64 26.49
N VAL A 28 -48.20 5.61 25.95
CA VAL A 28 -48.40 5.19 24.54
C VAL A 28 -49.85 4.75 24.29
N ALA A 29 -50.46 4.01 25.22
CA ALA A 29 -51.85 3.58 25.10
C ALA A 29 -52.85 4.76 25.14
N SER A 30 -52.49 5.91 25.70
CA SER A 30 -53.35 7.10 25.79
C SER A 30 -53.64 7.76 24.43
N PHE A 31 -52.81 7.48 23.42
CA PHE A 31 -53.02 7.96 22.05
C PHE A 31 -54.04 7.14 21.25
N ALA A 32 -54.56 6.04 21.81
CA ALA A 32 -55.54 5.20 21.14
C ALA A 32 -56.94 5.84 21.15
N THR A 33 -57.59 5.84 19.97
CA THR A 33 -58.97 6.30 19.80
C THR A 33 -60.01 5.17 19.91
N SER A 34 -59.57 3.91 19.97
CA SER A 34 -60.41 2.72 20.10
C SER A 34 -59.81 1.70 21.09
N GLU A 35 -60.64 0.81 21.62
CA GLU A 35 -60.22 -0.20 22.61
C GLU A 35 -59.21 -1.21 22.04
N GLY A 36 -59.42 -1.66 20.80
CA GLY A 36 -58.46 -2.49 20.07
C GLY A 36 -57.13 -1.78 19.84
N ALA A 37 -57.14 -0.49 19.48
CA ALA A 37 -55.93 0.31 19.33
C ALA A 37 -55.19 0.49 20.67
N ARG A 38 -55.92 0.61 21.78
CA ARG A 38 -55.35 0.76 23.13
C ARG A 38 -54.57 -0.48 23.55
N LEU A 39 -55.10 -1.67 23.26
CA LEU A 39 -54.41 -2.94 23.50
C LEU A 39 -53.15 -3.09 22.64
N MET A 40 -53.22 -2.73 21.35
CA MET A 40 -52.06 -2.78 20.46
C MET A 40 -50.97 -1.79 20.89
N LEU A 41 -51.33 -0.54 21.19
CA LEU A 41 -50.41 0.49 21.63
C LEU A 41 -49.82 0.21 23.03
N GLY A 42 -50.59 -0.39 23.94
CA GLY A 42 -50.09 -0.87 25.22
C GLY A 42 -49.03 -1.97 25.05
N ARG A 43 -49.28 -2.96 24.19
CA ARG A 43 -48.28 -4.01 23.87
C ARG A 43 -47.04 -3.46 23.19
N ALA A 44 -47.20 -2.50 22.29
CA ALA A 44 -46.06 -1.80 21.68
C ALA A 44 -45.26 -1.02 22.73
N GLY A 45 -45.94 -0.39 23.68
CA GLY A 45 -45.32 0.28 24.82
C GLY A 45 -44.54 -0.66 25.75
N LEU A 46 -45.01 -1.89 25.97
CA LEU A 46 -44.29 -2.91 26.75
C LEU A 46 -43.00 -3.40 26.05
N ALA A 47 -42.98 -3.43 24.71
CA ALA A 47 -41.80 -3.77 23.94
C ALA A 47 -40.74 -2.66 23.94
N LEU A 48 -41.17 -1.39 24.06
CA LEU A 48 -40.38 -0.21 23.80
C LEU A 48 -39.11 -0.06 24.68
N PRO A 49 -39.15 -0.30 26.02
CA PRO A 49 -37.96 -0.15 26.87
C PRO A 49 -36.81 -1.06 26.46
N TYR A 50 -37.13 -2.30 26.06
CA TYR A 50 -36.15 -3.31 25.68
C TYR A 50 -35.65 -3.08 24.25
N ALA A 51 -36.58 -2.81 23.31
CA ALA A 51 -36.24 -2.55 21.92
C ALA A 51 -35.41 -1.26 21.77
N ALA A 52 -35.81 -0.16 22.43
CA ALA A 52 -35.08 1.11 22.38
C ALA A 52 -33.69 1.00 22.99
N ALA A 53 -33.55 0.26 24.11
CA ALA A 53 -32.23 -0.01 24.69
C ALA A 53 -31.34 -0.80 23.72
N GLY A 54 -31.84 -1.90 23.13
CA GLY A 54 -31.11 -2.68 22.12
C GLY A 54 -30.65 -1.83 20.93
N LEU A 55 -31.56 -1.05 20.36
CA LEU A 55 -31.31 -0.18 19.21
C LEU A 55 -30.31 0.94 19.56
N ALA A 56 -30.40 1.55 20.75
CA ALA A 56 -29.44 2.56 21.19
C ALA A 56 -28.01 1.99 21.28
N GLY A 57 -27.86 0.75 21.74
CA GLY A 57 -26.58 0.04 21.71
C GLY A 57 -26.03 -0.08 20.29
N VAL A 58 -26.86 -0.50 19.32
CA VAL A 58 -26.46 -0.60 17.91
C VAL A 58 -26.09 0.76 17.33
N ILE A 59 -26.90 1.80 17.56
CA ILE A 59 -26.65 3.17 17.09
C ILE A 59 -25.31 3.67 17.62
N PHE A 60 -25.02 3.44 18.90
CA PHE A 60 -23.74 3.81 19.50
C PHE A 60 -22.56 3.10 18.81
N LEU A 61 -22.69 1.80 18.51
CA LEU A 61 -21.65 1.03 17.83
C LEU A 61 -21.37 1.57 16.42
N PHE A 62 -22.40 1.98 15.68
CA PHE A 62 -22.22 2.63 14.37
C PHE A 62 -21.59 4.02 14.50
N ALA A 63 -21.97 4.81 15.51
CA ALA A 63 -21.35 6.12 15.77
C ALA A 63 -19.87 6.00 16.20
N ALA A 64 -19.50 4.89 16.84
CA ALA A 64 -18.14 4.59 17.26
C ALA A 64 -17.32 3.80 16.21
N ALA A 65 -17.90 3.46 15.04
CA ALA A 65 -17.19 2.75 13.98
C ALA A 65 -15.95 3.55 13.54
N GLY A 66 -14.81 2.88 13.42
CA GLY A 66 -13.51 3.52 13.17
C GLY A 66 -12.76 3.95 14.45
N ALA A 67 -13.31 3.73 15.65
CA ALA A 67 -12.56 3.94 16.89
C ALA A 67 -11.55 2.80 17.15
N HIS A 68 -10.37 3.13 17.68
CA HIS A 68 -9.35 2.14 18.09
C HIS A 68 -9.89 1.13 19.12
N ALA A 69 -10.71 1.60 20.06
CA ALA A 69 -11.28 0.79 21.14
C ALA A 69 -12.71 0.29 20.85
N ILE A 70 -13.11 0.16 19.58
CA ILE A 70 -14.46 -0.30 19.20
C ILE A 70 -14.85 -1.66 19.80
N ARG A 71 -13.87 -2.55 20.01
CA ARG A 71 -14.11 -3.86 20.65
C ARG A 71 -14.57 -3.71 22.11
N ALA A 72 -14.09 -2.69 22.82
CA ALA A 72 -14.54 -2.40 24.18
C ALA A 72 -16.00 -1.93 24.19
N ALA A 73 -16.38 -1.09 23.22
CA ALA A 73 -17.78 -0.70 23.04
C ALA A 73 -18.66 -1.90 22.63
N GLY A 74 -18.16 -2.80 21.79
CA GLY A 74 -18.85 -4.05 21.44
C GLY A 74 -19.14 -4.92 22.67
N TRP A 75 -18.14 -5.16 23.53
CA TRP A 75 -18.33 -5.89 24.79
C TRP A 75 -19.28 -5.19 25.75
N SER A 76 -19.19 -3.85 25.85
CA SER A 76 -20.10 -3.05 26.66
C SER A 76 -21.56 -3.20 26.19
N ALA A 77 -21.81 -3.02 24.89
CA ALA A 77 -23.14 -3.15 24.32
C ALA A 77 -23.69 -4.59 24.42
N ALA A 78 -22.84 -5.61 24.28
CA ALA A 78 -23.24 -7.01 24.46
C ALA A 78 -23.62 -7.32 25.92
N ALA A 79 -22.85 -6.80 26.89
CA ALA A 79 -23.18 -6.91 28.31
C ALA A 79 -24.48 -6.15 28.65
N GLY A 80 -24.64 -4.94 28.10
CA GLY A 80 -25.87 -4.16 28.21
C GLY A 80 -27.09 -4.89 27.65
N ALA A 81 -27.00 -5.47 26.46
CA ALA A 81 -28.06 -6.27 25.85
C ALA A 81 -28.43 -7.47 26.72
N THR A 82 -27.43 -8.19 27.25
CA THR A 82 -27.65 -9.33 28.14
C THR A 82 -28.38 -8.91 29.41
N ALA A 83 -27.99 -7.79 30.01
CA ALA A 83 -28.66 -7.25 31.19
C ALA A 83 -30.10 -6.81 30.90
N VAL A 84 -30.35 -6.15 29.75
CA VAL A 84 -31.70 -5.75 29.32
C VAL A 84 -32.61 -6.97 29.11
N VAL A 85 -32.11 -8.03 28.48
CA VAL A 85 -32.84 -9.29 28.32
C VAL A 85 -33.12 -9.94 29.68
N ALA A 86 -32.14 -9.96 30.59
CA ALA A 86 -32.34 -10.48 31.94
C ALA A 86 -33.39 -9.68 32.73
N ILE A 87 -33.41 -8.35 32.60
CA ILE A 87 -34.44 -7.48 33.19
C ILE A 87 -35.83 -7.83 32.62
N ALA A 88 -35.95 -7.98 31.30
CA ALA A 88 -37.22 -8.35 30.65
C ALA A 88 -37.74 -9.70 31.17
N LEU A 89 -36.89 -10.72 31.19
CA LEU A 89 -37.23 -12.06 31.68
C LEU A 89 -37.62 -12.03 33.16
N THR A 90 -36.88 -11.29 33.99
CA THR A 90 -37.17 -11.20 35.43
C THR A 90 -38.51 -10.51 35.68
N ARG A 91 -38.77 -9.38 35.02
CA ARG A 91 -40.04 -8.65 35.15
C ARG A 91 -41.22 -9.50 34.71
N GLU A 92 -41.07 -10.19 33.59
CA GLU A 92 -42.10 -11.08 33.08
C GLU A 92 -42.33 -12.28 34.00
N THR A 93 -41.26 -12.87 34.54
CA THR A 93 -41.37 -13.97 35.51
C THR A 93 -42.10 -13.54 36.78
N VAL A 94 -41.78 -12.36 37.33
CA VAL A 94 -42.48 -11.81 38.51
C VAL A 94 -43.96 -11.58 38.20
N ARG A 95 -44.29 -11.05 37.01
CA ARG A 95 -45.68 -10.86 36.57
C ARG A 95 -46.44 -12.19 36.47
N LEU A 96 -45.81 -13.23 35.90
CA LEU A 96 -46.41 -14.55 35.76
C LEU A 96 -46.59 -15.26 37.10
N ILE A 97 -45.64 -15.14 38.03
CA ILE A 97 -45.76 -15.67 39.40
C ILE A 97 -46.95 -15.01 40.12
N ALA A 98 -47.09 -13.68 40.02
CA ALA A 98 -48.21 -12.96 40.62
C ALA A 98 -49.57 -13.31 40.01
N LEU A 99 -49.59 -13.81 38.77
CA LEU A 99 -50.80 -14.26 38.08
C LEU A 99 -51.12 -15.74 38.36
N ALA A 100 -50.15 -16.53 38.83
CA ALA A 100 -50.25 -17.99 38.93
C ALA A 100 -51.47 -18.45 39.75
N ASP A 101 -51.80 -17.78 40.84
CA ASP A 101 -52.94 -18.10 41.70
C ASP A 101 -54.31 -17.77 41.07
N ARG A 102 -54.32 -17.10 39.91
CA ARG A 102 -55.52 -16.65 39.20
C ARG A 102 -55.72 -17.35 37.85
N VAL A 103 -54.87 -18.32 37.52
CA VAL A 103 -54.94 -19.07 36.26
C VAL A 103 -56.00 -20.19 36.38
N PRO A 104 -56.94 -20.34 35.44
CA PRO A 104 -57.94 -21.41 35.45
C PRO A 104 -57.30 -22.81 35.46
N ALA A 105 -57.96 -23.77 36.12
CA ALA A 105 -57.49 -25.16 36.17
C ALA A 105 -57.40 -25.76 34.76
N GLY A 106 -56.17 -26.12 34.34
CA GLY A 106 -55.88 -26.68 33.00
C GLY A 106 -54.98 -25.79 32.13
N GLU A 107 -54.76 -24.54 32.50
CA GLU A 107 -53.79 -23.65 31.82
C GLU A 107 -52.52 -23.43 32.66
N THR A 108 -51.39 -23.20 31.99
CA THR A 108 -50.12 -22.86 32.65
C THR A 108 -49.92 -21.36 32.66
N ALA A 109 -49.31 -20.78 33.69
CA ALA A 109 -48.98 -19.34 33.72
C ALA A 109 -48.21 -18.85 32.47
N LEU A 110 -47.42 -19.73 31.84
CA LEU A 110 -46.71 -19.46 30.58
C LEU A 110 -47.62 -19.13 29.39
N SER A 111 -48.89 -19.59 29.36
CA SER A 111 -49.83 -19.25 28.27
C SER A 111 -50.20 -17.76 28.26
N TYR A 112 -50.00 -17.08 29.39
CA TYR A 112 -50.26 -15.65 29.56
C TYR A 112 -49.02 -14.78 29.36
N ALA A 113 -47.90 -15.33 28.86
CA ALA A 113 -46.69 -14.57 28.61
C ALA A 113 -46.96 -13.39 27.67
N ASP A 114 -46.47 -12.20 28.02
CA ASP A 114 -46.76 -10.97 27.30
C ASP A 114 -45.98 -10.93 25.97
N PRO A 115 -46.68 -10.90 24.81
CA PRO A 115 -46.01 -10.89 23.51
C PRO A 115 -45.17 -9.62 23.29
N GLY A 116 -45.56 -8.48 23.86
CA GLY A 116 -44.82 -7.22 23.73
C GLY A 116 -43.44 -7.30 24.36
N THR A 117 -43.37 -7.80 25.58
CA THR A 117 -42.14 -8.04 26.33
C THR A 117 -41.26 -9.07 25.62
N ALA A 118 -41.84 -10.16 25.11
CA ALA A 118 -41.12 -11.17 24.33
C ALA A 118 -40.51 -10.58 23.03
N ILE A 119 -41.27 -9.76 22.29
CA ILE A 119 -40.78 -9.07 21.08
C ILE A 119 -39.64 -8.11 21.43
N GLY A 120 -39.82 -7.28 22.46
CA GLY A 120 -38.79 -6.33 22.91
C GLY A 120 -37.49 -7.02 23.34
N ALA A 121 -37.60 -8.10 24.11
CA ALA A 121 -36.45 -8.92 24.52
C ALA A 121 -35.75 -9.57 23.32
N THR A 122 -36.51 -10.06 22.33
CA THR A 122 -35.95 -10.65 21.10
C THR A 122 -35.18 -9.62 20.28
N ILE A 123 -35.70 -8.40 20.14
CA ILE A 123 -34.98 -7.30 19.47
C ILE A 123 -33.68 -6.98 20.22
N ALA A 124 -33.73 -6.85 21.55
CA ALA A 124 -32.54 -6.62 22.37
C ALA A 124 -31.50 -7.73 22.21
N LEU A 125 -31.94 -8.99 22.14
CA LEU A 125 -31.07 -10.15 21.89
C LEU A 125 -30.40 -10.07 20.52
N MET A 126 -31.14 -9.77 19.45
CA MET A 126 -30.57 -9.60 18.09
C MET A 126 -29.53 -8.47 18.06
N CYS A 127 -29.83 -7.34 18.72
CA CYS A 127 -28.87 -6.25 18.91
C CYS A 127 -27.62 -6.72 19.68
N GLY A 128 -27.79 -7.54 20.71
CA GLY A 128 -26.71 -8.17 21.48
C GLY A 128 -25.83 -9.10 20.63
N VAL A 129 -26.41 -9.90 19.74
CA VAL A 129 -25.67 -10.75 18.81
C VAL A 129 -24.81 -9.91 17.85
N PHE A 130 -25.35 -8.80 17.34
CA PHE A 130 -24.56 -7.86 16.55
C PHE A 130 -23.45 -7.20 17.37
N ALA A 131 -23.73 -6.77 18.60
CA ALA A 131 -22.72 -6.20 19.50
C ALA A 131 -21.59 -7.20 19.80
N LEU A 132 -21.91 -8.48 20.00
CA LEU A 132 -20.93 -9.55 20.17
C LEU A 132 -20.08 -9.74 18.91
N ARG A 133 -20.69 -9.68 17.72
CA ARG A 133 -19.94 -9.68 16.46
C ARG A 133 -18.94 -8.51 16.41
N VAL A 134 -19.31 -7.31 16.85
CA VAL A 134 -18.40 -6.14 16.95
C VAL A 134 -17.32 -6.35 18.02
N ALA A 135 -17.64 -6.96 19.16
CA ALA A 135 -16.68 -7.28 20.22
C ALA A 135 -15.56 -8.22 19.75
N ILE A 136 -15.93 -9.21 18.92
CA ILE A 136 -15.02 -10.21 18.36
C ILE A 136 -14.25 -9.63 17.16
N LYS A 137 -14.96 -9.11 16.16
CA LYS A 137 -14.38 -8.70 14.87
C LYS A 137 -13.90 -7.25 14.81
N GLY A 138 -14.17 -6.44 15.83
CA GLY A 138 -13.81 -5.01 15.82
C GLY A 138 -14.40 -4.27 14.61
N ASN A 139 -13.58 -3.43 13.95
CA ASN A 139 -14.04 -2.65 12.81
C ASN A 139 -14.43 -3.51 11.59
N ALA A 140 -13.87 -4.72 11.44
CA ALA A 140 -14.28 -5.67 10.39
C ALA A 140 -15.71 -6.22 10.59
N ALA A 141 -16.40 -5.89 11.69
CA ALA A 141 -17.81 -6.20 11.85
C ALA A 141 -18.71 -5.37 10.91
N PHE A 142 -18.29 -4.15 10.58
CA PHE A 142 -19.03 -3.20 9.74
C PHE A 142 -18.77 -3.44 8.26
N ALA A 143 -19.69 -3.01 7.40
CA ALA A 143 -19.50 -3.08 5.96
C ALA A 143 -18.32 -2.18 5.57
N ALA A 144 -17.32 -2.75 4.90
CA ALA A 144 -16.22 -1.98 4.36
C ALA A 144 -16.75 -1.03 3.27
N ALA A 145 -16.42 0.26 3.36
CA ALA A 145 -16.61 1.23 2.28
C ALA A 145 -15.59 1.00 1.14
N GLY A 146 -15.48 -0.26 0.68
CA GLY A 146 -14.58 -0.63 -0.40
C GLY A 146 -15.11 -0.16 -1.76
N PRO A 147 -14.23 0.03 -2.75
CA PRO A 147 -14.64 0.42 -4.10
C PRO A 147 -15.64 -0.60 -4.64
N ARG A 148 -16.76 -0.09 -5.17
CA ARG A 148 -17.82 -0.92 -5.75
C ARG A 148 -17.24 -1.67 -6.94
N ARG A 149 -17.16 -3.00 -6.84
CA ARG A 149 -16.66 -3.86 -7.91
C ARG A 149 -17.63 -3.80 -9.09
N ILE A 150 -17.14 -3.40 -10.25
CA ILE A 150 -17.88 -3.50 -11.51
C ILE A 150 -17.34 -4.75 -12.22
N ARG A 151 -18.16 -5.80 -12.30
CA ARG A 151 -17.84 -7.00 -13.10
C ARG A 151 -18.62 -6.93 -14.41
N GLY A 152 -17.93 -7.12 -15.53
CA GLY A 152 -18.57 -7.33 -16.83
C GLY A 152 -19.25 -8.68 -16.88
N LYS A 153 -20.29 -8.83 -17.73
CA LYS A 153 -20.95 -10.13 -17.98
C LYS A 153 -20.08 -11.12 -18.76
N ARG A 154 -19.00 -10.66 -19.38
CA ARG A 154 -18.09 -11.44 -20.23
C ARG A 154 -16.65 -11.03 -19.94
N ALA A 155 -15.74 -12.00 -19.93
CA ALA A 155 -14.32 -11.82 -19.68
C ALA A 155 -13.54 -11.43 -20.97
N ILE A 156 -14.00 -10.41 -21.70
CA ILE A 156 -13.42 -10.03 -23.01
C ILE A 156 -11.95 -9.54 -22.87
N HIS A 157 -11.59 -8.94 -21.73
CA HIS A 157 -10.24 -8.45 -21.43
C HIS A 157 -9.57 -9.25 -20.30
N GLY A 158 -9.99 -10.51 -20.11
CA GLY A 158 -9.58 -11.33 -18.98
C GLY A 158 -10.50 -11.21 -17.76
N GLU A 159 -10.33 -12.14 -16.83
CA GLU A 159 -11.04 -12.21 -15.56
C GLU A 159 -10.03 -12.14 -14.42
N THR A 160 -10.32 -11.35 -13.38
CA THR A 160 -9.49 -11.25 -12.19
C THR A 160 -10.34 -11.51 -10.95
N ASP A 161 -9.82 -12.35 -10.05
CA ASP A 161 -10.40 -12.54 -8.73
C ASP A 161 -9.34 -12.49 -7.64
N TRP A 162 -9.79 -12.25 -6.41
CA TRP A 162 -8.94 -12.22 -5.23
C TRP A 162 -8.51 -13.63 -4.88
N MET A 163 -7.21 -13.87 -4.93
CA MET A 163 -6.62 -15.12 -4.50
C MET A 163 -6.85 -15.35 -3.00
N GLY A 164 -7.25 -16.57 -2.63
CA GLY A 164 -7.30 -16.99 -1.23
C GLY A 164 -5.90 -17.10 -0.63
N MET A 165 -5.74 -16.80 0.66
CA MET A 165 -4.42 -16.76 1.30
C MET A 165 -3.67 -18.10 1.28
N GLY A 166 -4.37 -19.23 1.32
CA GLY A 166 -3.74 -20.55 1.18
C GLY A 166 -3.23 -20.84 -0.24
N ALA A 167 -3.85 -20.25 -1.27
CA ALA A 167 -3.33 -20.32 -2.64
C ALA A 167 -2.16 -19.35 -2.82
N ALA A 168 -2.24 -18.16 -2.23
CA ALA A 168 -1.15 -17.18 -2.23
C ALA A 168 0.12 -17.75 -1.56
N GLU A 169 -0.02 -18.49 -0.46
CA GLU A 169 1.10 -19.18 0.20
C GLU A 169 1.80 -20.20 -0.68
N LYS A 170 1.04 -20.97 -1.47
CA LYS A 170 1.61 -21.94 -2.41
C LYS A 170 2.33 -21.27 -3.57
N LEU A 171 1.79 -20.15 -4.05
CA LEU A 171 2.36 -19.42 -5.18
C LEU A 171 3.55 -18.53 -4.77
N PHE A 172 3.54 -18.03 -3.53
CA PHE A 172 4.53 -17.11 -2.97
C PHE A 172 5.05 -17.65 -1.63
N PRO A 173 5.78 -18.78 -1.63
CA PRO A 173 6.26 -19.39 -0.41
C PRO A 173 7.23 -18.46 0.32
N GLU A 174 7.25 -18.54 1.65
CA GLU A 174 8.14 -17.73 2.48
C GLU A 174 9.64 -17.98 2.17
N ALA A 175 10.00 -19.07 1.51
CA ALA A 175 11.37 -19.34 1.08
C ALA A 175 11.84 -18.47 -0.09
N GLY A 176 10.93 -17.84 -0.84
CA GLY A 176 11.27 -16.99 -2.00
C GLY A 176 12.12 -15.77 -1.61
N GLY A 177 12.90 -15.23 -2.55
CA GLY A 177 13.86 -14.17 -2.24
C GLY A 177 13.31 -12.74 -2.33
N ILE A 178 12.23 -12.50 -3.09
CA ILE A 178 11.65 -11.17 -3.32
C ILE A 178 10.41 -11.04 -2.46
N VAL A 179 10.38 -10.08 -1.53
CA VAL A 179 9.25 -9.90 -0.61
C VAL A 179 8.14 -9.09 -1.28
N ILE A 180 6.94 -9.67 -1.38
CA ILE A 180 5.76 -9.01 -1.95
C ILE A 180 4.93 -8.35 -0.85
N GLY A 181 4.90 -8.97 0.34
CA GLY A 181 4.16 -8.49 1.49
C GLY A 181 3.97 -9.60 2.51
N GLU A 182 3.08 -9.37 3.47
CA GLU A 182 2.71 -10.37 4.46
C GLU A 182 1.48 -11.15 4.03
N ARG A 183 1.41 -12.42 4.44
CA ARG A 183 0.24 -13.29 4.29
C ARG A 183 -0.84 -12.88 5.30
N TYR A 184 -1.33 -11.66 5.15
CA TYR A 184 -2.18 -10.99 6.13
C TYR A 184 -3.27 -10.17 5.45
N ARG A 185 -4.52 -10.43 5.85
CA ARG A 185 -5.71 -9.69 5.42
C ARG A 185 -6.08 -8.62 6.43
N VAL A 186 -5.40 -7.48 6.36
CA VAL A 186 -5.66 -6.32 7.26
C VAL A 186 -7.11 -5.85 7.21
N ASP A 187 -7.77 -6.00 6.06
CA ASP A 187 -9.19 -5.67 5.86
C ASP A 187 -10.15 -6.59 6.63
N ARG A 188 -9.66 -7.74 7.14
CA ARG A 188 -10.42 -8.68 7.98
C ARG A 188 -10.01 -8.63 9.45
N ASP A 189 -9.00 -7.83 9.77
CA ASP A 189 -8.53 -7.65 11.14
C ASP A 189 -9.43 -6.66 11.89
N HIS A 190 -9.38 -6.67 13.22
CA HIS A 190 -10.10 -5.72 14.06
C HIS A 190 -9.72 -4.26 13.83
N ILE A 191 -8.54 -4.02 13.25
CA ILE A 191 -8.06 -2.68 12.86
C ILE A 191 -8.52 -2.26 11.45
N ALA A 192 -9.34 -3.05 10.75
CA ALA A 192 -9.78 -2.73 9.40
C ALA A 192 -10.35 -1.31 9.28
N GLY A 193 -9.93 -0.57 8.25
CA GLY A 193 -10.36 0.81 8.01
C GLY A 193 -9.65 1.87 8.83
N LEU A 194 -8.79 1.50 9.79
CA LEU A 194 -7.91 2.44 10.47
C LEU A 194 -6.70 2.78 9.59
N ALA A 195 -6.32 4.05 9.58
CA ALA A 195 -5.07 4.48 8.94
C ALA A 195 -3.86 3.91 9.71
N PHE A 196 -2.95 3.25 9.00
CA PHE A 196 -1.70 2.77 9.58
C PHE A 196 -0.82 3.93 10.03
N ARG A 197 -0.24 3.83 11.23
CA ARG A 197 0.83 4.72 11.69
C ARG A 197 2.00 3.94 12.27
N ALA A 198 3.20 4.22 11.76
CA ALA A 198 4.43 3.56 12.21
C ALA A 198 4.77 3.85 13.68
N ASP A 199 4.32 4.96 14.24
CA ASP A 199 4.56 5.33 15.65
C ASP A 199 3.49 4.81 16.63
N SER A 200 2.43 4.16 16.13
CA SER A 200 1.32 3.66 16.96
C SER A 200 1.05 2.19 16.70
N ARG A 201 1.56 1.34 17.60
CA ARG A 201 1.40 -0.13 17.54
C ARG A 201 -0.06 -0.59 17.52
N GLU A 202 -0.99 0.20 18.05
CA GLU A 202 -2.43 -0.11 18.02
C GLU A 202 -3.00 -0.15 16.60
N THR A 203 -2.29 0.43 15.62
CA THR A 203 -2.70 0.46 14.21
C THR A 203 -2.12 -0.68 13.37
N TRP A 204 -1.29 -1.56 13.95
CA TRP A 204 -0.55 -2.57 13.19
C TRP A 204 -1.34 -3.87 13.02
N GLY A 205 -2.24 -4.19 13.95
CA GLY A 205 -2.96 -5.47 13.95
C GLY A 205 -1.97 -6.64 14.04
N ALA A 206 -2.10 -7.64 13.15
CA ALA A 206 -1.12 -8.72 13.00
C ALA A 206 0.08 -8.39 12.10
N GLY A 207 0.17 -7.13 11.62
CA GLY A 207 1.26 -6.65 10.78
C GLY A 207 2.62 -6.76 11.49
N GLY A 208 3.66 -7.13 10.75
CA GLY A 208 5.02 -7.33 11.26
C GLY A 208 5.26 -8.68 11.94
N ARG A 209 4.23 -9.54 12.04
CA ARG A 209 4.32 -10.87 12.67
C ARG A 209 3.76 -11.98 11.79
N SER A 210 3.12 -11.62 10.69
CA SER A 210 2.50 -12.57 9.78
C SER A 210 3.57 -13.13 8.83
N PRO A 211 3.49 -14.40 8.41
CA PRO A 211 4.45 -14.99 7.48
C PRO A 211 4.54 -14.19 6.18
N LEU A 212 5.73 -14.11 5.59
CA LEU A 212 5.92 -13.36 4.34
C LEU A 212 5.38 -14.15 3.14
N LEU A 213 4.86 -13.41 2.17
CA LEU A 213 4.66 -13.87 0.81
C LEU A 213 5.87 -13.42 -0.01
N CYS A 214 6.61 -14.39 -0.53
CA CYS A 214 7.83 -14.12 -1.28
C CYS A 214 7.80 -14.78 -2.65
N PHE A 215 8.19 -14.01 -3.66
CA PHE A 215 8.37 -14.50 -5.00
C PHE A 215 9.79 -15.02 -5.17
N ASP A 216 9.90 -16.19 -5.77
CA ASP A 216 11.16 -16.90 -6.02
C ASP A 216 11.67 -16.74 -7.45
N GLY A 217 10.95 -16.01 -8.32
CA GLY A 217 11.32 -15.85 -9.72
C GLY A 217 10.92 -17.03 -10.61
N SER A 218 10.14 -18.00 -10.10
CA SER A 218 9.88 -19.27 -10.82
C SER A 218 8.92 -19.18 -12.01
N PHE A 219 8.24 -18.04 -12.21
CA PHE A 219 7.26 -17.88 -13.29
C PHE A 219 7.15 -16.45 -13.82
N GLY A 220 6.52 -16.29 -14.99
CA GLY A 220 6.30 -15.00 -15.63
C GLY A 220 7.59 -14.34 -16.11
N SER A 221 7.56 -13.02 -16.33
CA SER A 221 8.72 -12.25 -16.79
C SER A 221 9.73 -11.97 -15.67
N SER A 222 9.43 -12.35 -14.42
CA SER A 222 10.17 -12.02 -13.19
C SER A 222 10.27 -10.51 -12.85
N HIS A 223 9.78 -9.62 -13.72
CA HIS A 223 9.71 -8.20 -13.45
C HIS A 223 8.53 -7.85 -12.55
N GLY A 224 8.75 -6.91 -11.63
CA GLY A 224 7.74 -6.42 -10.69
C GLY A 224 7.65 -4.90 -10.69
N ILE A 225 6.45 -4.38 -10.43
CA ILE A 225 6.20 -2.95 -10.24
C ILE A 225 5.46 -2.74 -8.92
N VAL A 226 5.88 -1.75 -8.15
CA VAL A 226 5.30 -1.41 -6.84
C VAL A 226 4.71 -0.01 -6.91
N PHE A 227 3.40 0.09 -6.72
CA PHE A 227 2.69 1.35 -6.65
C PHE A 227 2.46 1.76 -5.21
N ALA A 228 3.02 2.89 -4.79
CA ALA A 228 2.64 3.55 -3.55
C ALA A 228 2.92 5.05 -3.63
N GLY A 229 2.14 5.85 -2.90
CA GLY A 229 2.37 7.29 -2.75
C GLY A 229 3.71 7.62 -2.06
N SER A 230 4.05 8.90 -2.01
CA SER A 230 5.12 9.38 -1.13
C SER A 230 4.79 9.03 0.32
N GLY A 231 5.79 8.61 1.10
CA GLY A 231 5.57 8.07 2.46
C GLY A 231 4.84 6.72 2.52
N GLY A 232 4.50 6.10 1.39
CA GLY A 232 3.81 4.79 1.33
C GLY A 232 4.70 3.58 1.65
N PHE A 233 5.83 3.77 2.34
CA PHE A 233 6.72 2.72 2.84
C PHE A 233 7.28 1.75 1.78
N LYS A 234 7.43 2.19 0.51
CA LYS A 234 7.99 1.35 -0.58
C LYS A 234 9.32 0.71 -0.19
N THR A 235 10.23 1.52 0.34
CA THR A 235 11.58 1.10 0.74
C THR A 235 11.53 0.08 1.88
N THR A 236 10.76 0.35 2.93
CA THR A 236 10.68 -0.51 4.13
C THR A 236 9.91 -1.80 3.88
N THR A 237 8.91 -1.80 3.01
CA THR A 237 8.06 -2.97 2.76
C THR A 237 8.62 -3.90 1.69
N VAL A 238 9.27 -3.37 0.65
CA VAL A 238 9.72 -4.18 -0.50
C VAL A 238 11.24 -4.17 -0.63
N THR A 239 11.87 -2.99 -0.71
CA THR A 239 13.30 -2.87 -1.05
C THR A 239 14.19 -3.49 0.02
N ILE A 240 14.06 -3.05 1.28
CA ILE A 240 14.90 -3.54 2.39
C ILE A 240 14.68 -5.04 2.64
N PRO A 241 13.44 -5.54 2.79
CA PRO A 241 13.21 -6.97 3.03
C PRO A 241 13.71 -7.85 1.87
N SER A 242 13.51 -7.42 0.62
CA SER A 242 14.03 -8.15 -0.54
C SER A 242 15.56 -8.12 -0.59
N ALA A 243 16.21 -6.99 -0.28
CA ALA A 243 17.66 -6.91 -0.23
C ALA A 243 18.27 -7.80 0.87
N LEU A 244 17.57 -7.96 2.00
CA LEU A 244 17.98 -8.88 3.06
C LEU A 244 17.78 -10.35 2.66
N LYS A 245 16.65 -10.67 2.02
CA LYS A 245 16.25 -12.06 1.76
C LYS A 245 16.81 -12.65 0.45
N TRP A 246 17.00 -11.82 -0.58
CA TRP A 246 17.42 -12.27 -1.89
C TRP A 246 18.83 -12.88 -1.86
N GLY A 247 18.90 -14.18 -2.16
CA GLY A 247 20.17 -14.92 -2.17
C GLY A 247 21.08 -14.62 -3.37
N GLY A 248 20.56 -14.03 -4.44
CA GLY A 248 21.33 -13.80 -5.67
C GLY A 248 22.20 -12.54 -5.65
N GLY A 249 22.77 -12.25 -6.83
CA GLY A 249 23.34 -10.94 -7.14
C GLY A 249 22.25 -9.87 -7.09
N LEU A 250 22.61 -8.67 -6.64
CA LEU A 250 21.68 -7.56 -6.44
C LEU A 250 22.35 -6.25 -6.83
N VAL A 251 21.69 -5.51 -7.72
CA VAL A 251 22.03 -4.12 -8.05
C VAL A 251 20.89 -3.25 -7.52
N VAL A 252 21.21 -2.25 -6.71
CA VAL A 252 20.23 -1.36 -6.09
C VAL A 252 20.55 0.07 -6.46
N LEU A 253 19.58 0.76 -7.07
CA LEU A 253 19.61 2.21 -7.19
C LEU A 253 19.03 2.81 -5.91
N ASP A 254 19.88 3.40 -5.09
CA ASP A 254 19.54 3.96 -3.76
C ASP A 254 19.77 5.48 -3.75
N PRO A 255 18.91 6.28 -4.39
CA PRO A 255 19.13 7.72 -4.56
C PRO A 255 19.10 8.51 -3.24
N SER A 256 18.53 7.94 -2.18
CA SER A 256 18.47 8.55 -0.85
C SER A 256 19.57 8.03 0.08
N SER A 257 20.40 7.08 -0.36
CA SER A 257 21.45 6.43 0.44
C SER A 257 20.94 5.82 1.76
N GLU A 258 19.68 5.38 1.80
CA GLU A 258 19.04 4.85 3.01
C GLU A 258 19.10 3.32 3.09
N VAL A 259 19.14 2.63 1.94
CA VAL A 259 19.07 1.17 1.88
C VAL A 259 20.42 0.54 2.21
N ALA A 260 21.49 1.02 1.57
CA ALA A 260 22.83 0.46 1.71
C ALA A 260 23.27 0.29 3.18
N PRO A 261 23.20 1.33 4.04
CA PRO A 261 23.59 1.21 5.45
C PRO A 261 22.82 0.14 6.22
N MET A 262 21.56 -0.13 5.86
CA MET A 262 20.72 -1.10 6.56
C MET A 262 21.01 -2.55 6.16
N VAL A 263 21.50 -2.81 4.94
CA VAL A 263 21.60 -4.17 4.40
C VAL A 263 23.04 -4.67 4.21
N ILE A 264 24.03 -3.80 4.05
CA ILE A 264 25.43 -4.18 3.77
C ILE A 264 25.97 -5.19 4.79
N GLY A 265 25.74 -4.96 6.08
CA GLY A 265 26.22 -5.84 7.14
C GLY A 265 25.65 -7.26 7.01
N HIS A 266 24.35 -7.37 6.72
CA HIS A 266 23.68 -8.66 6.50
C HIS A 266 24.22 -9.35 5.25
N ARG A 267 24.34 -8.62 4.14
CA ARG A 267 24.86 -9.14 2.86
C ARG A 267 26.28 -9.68 3.01
N ARG A 268 27.17 -8.92 3.67
CA ARG A 268 28.56 -9.35 3.91
C ARG A 268 28.63 -10.60 4.80
N LYS A 269 27.83 -10.66 5.86
CA LYS A 269 27.72 -11.87 6.72
C LYS A 269 27.24 -13.09 5.95
N ALA A 270 26.40 -12.90 4.93
CA ALA A 270 25.96 -13.94 4.00
C ALA A 270 26.99 -14.26 2.89
N GLY A 271 28.26 -13.84 3.05
CA GLY A 271 29.36 -14.14 2.11
C GLY A 271 29.31 -13.33 0.81
N ARG A 272 28.56 -12.23 0.77
CA ARG A 272 28.41 -11.43 -0.45
C ARG A 272 29.46 -10.32 -0.52
N LYS A 273 30.11 -10.18 -1.68
CA LYS A 273 30.88 -8.98 -2.00
C LYS A 273 29.90 -7.83 -2.21
N VAL A 274 30.07 -6.74 -1.46
CA VAL A 274 29.21 -5.56 -1.56
C VAL A 274 30.07 -4.36 -1.92
N ILE A 275 29.72 -3.73 -3.03
CA ILE A 275 30.33 -2.50 -3.55
C ILE A 275 29.24 -1.42 -3.50
N VAL A 276 29.58 -0.25 -2.97
CA VAL A 276 28.72 0.94 -2.99
C VAL A 276 29.42 1.95 -3.87
N LEU A 277 28.71 2.47 -4.86
CA LEU A 277 29.19 3.55 -5.70
C LEU A 277 28.54 4.83 -5.18
N ASP A 278 29.31 5.64 -4.44
CA ASP A 278 28.84 6.90 -3.89
C ASP A 278 29.51 8.07 -4.63
N PRO A 279 28.77 8.89 -5.39
CA PRO A 279 29.34 10.03 -6.09
C PRO A 279 29.95 11.09 -5.16
N ALA A 280 29.61 11.08 -3.86
CA ALA A 280 30.22 11.94 -2.86
C ALA A 280 31.57 11.40 -2.34
N ASP A 281 31.88 10.12 -2.56
CA ASP A 281 33.13 9.49 -2.14
C ASP A 281 34.01 9.15 -3.36
N ALA A 282 35.04 9.98 -3.56
CA ALA A 282 36.01 9.81 -4.65
C ALA A 282 36.76 8.47 -4.61
N ALA A 283 36.81 7.78 -3.47
CA ALA A 283 37.43 6.46 -3.35
C ALA A 283 36.55 5.32 -3.90
N THR A 284 35.26 5.57 -4.15
CA THR A 284 34.27 4.54 -4.52
C THR A 284 33.77 4.65 -5.97
N GLY A 285 34.64 5.13 -6.86
CA GLY A 285 34.33 5.31 -8.29
C GLY A 285 34.82 4.17 -9.20
N PHE A 286 34.42 4.26 -10.46
CA PHE A 286 34.96 3.47 -11.57
C PHE A 286 35.07 4.35 -12.82
N ASN A 287 35.99 4.00 -13.72
CA ASN A 287 36.06 4.64 -15.04
C ASN A 287 35.17 3.87 -16.02
N ALA A 288 34.11 4.51 -16.53
CA ALA A 288 33.21 3.87 -17.49
C ALA A 288 33.93 3.46 -18.79
N LEU A 289 34.98 4.19 -19.18
CA LEU A 289 35.75 3.89 -20.39
C LEU A 289 36.65 2.65 -20.24
N ASP A 290 36.93 2.20 -19.02
CA ASP A 290 37.70 0.96 -18.79
C ASP A 290 36.99 -0.28 -19.34
N TRP A 291 35.69 -0.20 -19.62
CA TRP A 291 34.91 -1.30 -20.18
C TRP A 291 35.25 -1.57 -21.66
N ILE A 292 35.70 -0.55 -22.40
CA ILE A 292 35.90 -0.60 -23.85
C ILE A 292 36.93 -1.67 -24.24
N GLY A 293 36.52 -2.60 -25.11
CA GLY A 293 37.32 -3.68 -25.67
C GLY A 293 37.63 -4.81 -24.69
N ARG A 294 36.98 -4.88 -23.52
CA ARG A 294 37.27 -5.91 -22.50
C ARG A 294 36.31 -7.09 -22.48
N PHE A 295 35.11 -6.97 -23.06
CA PHE A 295 34.03 -7.96 -22.87
C PHE A 295 33.45 -8.53 -24.18
N GLY A 296 34.29 -8.68 -25.21
CA GLY A 296 33.95 -9.42 -26.44
C GLY A 296 33.34 -8.58 -27.57
N GLY A 297 33.05 -7.29 -27.33
CA GLY A 297 32.73 -6.31 -28.38
C GLY A 297 33.97 -5.69 -29.01
N THR A 298 33.81 -5.07 -30.17
CA THR A 298 34.86 -4.20 -30.74
C THR A 298 34.94 -2.89 -29.95
N LYS A 299 36.10 -2.22 -29.98
CA LYS A 299 36.25 -0.95 -29.24
C LYS A 299 35.28 0.10 -29.77
N GLU A 300 35.06 0.10 -31.08
CA GLU A 300 34.16 0.98 -31.82
C GLU A 300 32.71 0.79 -31.38
N GLU A 301 32.22 -0.45 -31.30
CA GLU A 301 30.88 -0.77 -30.77
C GLU A 301 30.72 -0.34 -29.32
N ASP A 302 31.72 -0.61 -28.48
CA ASP A 302 31.70 -0.26 -27.06
C ASP A 302 31.68 1.27 -26.85
N ILE A 303 32.40 2.03 -27.67
CA ILE A 303 32.38 3.50 -27.65
C ILE A 303 30.98 4.05 -27.94
N VAL A 304 30.32 3.51 -28.97
CA VAL A 304 28.94 3.91 -29.31
C VAL A 304 27.99 3.58 -28.16
N ALA A 305 28.13 2.40 -27.55
CA ALA A 305 27.30 2.00 -26.40
C ALA A 305 27.47 2.95 -25.20
N VAL A 306 28.72 3.33 -24.87
CA VAL A 306 28.99 4.29 -23.79
C VAL A 306 28.37 5.65 -24.10
N ALA A 307 28.47 6.14 -25.34
CA ALA A 307 27.86 7.40 -25.74
C ALA A 307 26.32 7.36 -25.55
N THR A 308 25.68 6.25 -25.89
CA THR A 308 24.25 6.03 -25.66
C THR A 308 23.90 6.00 -24.17
N TRP A 309 24.73 5.44 -23.29
CA TRP A 309 24.46 5.44 -21.84
C TRP A 309 24.52 6.84 -21.22
N VAL A 310 25.41 7.69 -21.72
CA VAL A 310 25.57 9.08 -21.24
C VAL A 310 24.43 9.96 -21.76
N MET A 311 24.04 9.78 -23.02
CA MET A 311 22.91 10.49 -23.62
C MET A 311 21.59 9.95 -23.07
N THR A 312 21.00 10.65 -22.11
CA THR A 312 19.69 10.28 -21.54
C THR A 312 18.61 10.35 -22.61
N ASP A 313 17.70 9.38 -22.71
CA ASP A 313 16.49 9.49 -23.54
C ASP A 313 15.52 10.52 -22.95
N THR A 314 15.07 11.50 -23.75
CA THR A 314 14.01 12.42 -23.33
C THR A 314 12.66 11.83 -23.69
N PRO A 315 11.78 11.51 -22.73
CA PRO A 315 10.45 10.97 -23.01
C PRO A 315 9.52 12.09 -23.52
N GLY A 316 9.51 12.32 -24.83
CA GLY A 316 8.61 13.27 -25.48
C GLY A 316 8.51 13.02 -26.99
N ARG A 317 7.42 13.47 -27.63
CA ARG A 317 7.38 13.59 -29.11
C ARG A 317 8.30 14.74 -29.51
N ALA A 318 9.58 14.42 -29.72
CA ALA A 318 10.54 15.36 -30.26
C ALA A 318 10.15 15.74 -31.70
N SER A 319 10.43 16.98 -32.10
CA SER A 319 10.29 17.36 -33.51
C SER A 319 11.43 16.75 -34.32
N ALA A 320 11.27 16.59 -35.64
CA ALA A 320 12.34 16.08 -36.51
C ALA A 320 13.65 16.90 -36.41
N ARG A 321 13.54 18.19 -36.07
CA ARG A 321 14.69 19.06 -35.82
C ARG A 321 15.41 18.70 -34.51
N ASP A 322 14.66 18.43 -33.45
CA ASP A 322 15.23 18.06 -32.16
C ASP A 322 15.88 16.67 -32.24
N ASP A 323 15.29 15.75 -33.02
CA ASP A 323 15.88 14.44 -33.33
C ASP A 323 17.21 14.59 -34.09
N PHE A 324 17.27 15.49 -35.08
CA PHE A 324 18.52 15.78 -35.80
C PHE A 324 19.62 16.28 -34.88
N PHE A 325 19.34 17.28 -34.02
CA PHE A 325 20.34 17.82 -33.10
C PHE A 325 20.76 16.81 -32.05
N ARG A 326 19.82 16.01 -31.52
CA ARG A 326 20.13 14.92 -30.58
C ARG A 326 21.03 13.86 -31.23
N ALA A 327 20.70 13.39 -32.43
CA ALA A 327 21.49 12.39 -33.13
C ALA A 327 22.90 12.93 -33.44
N SER A 328 22.99 14.19 -33.88
CA SER A 328 24.27 14.85 -34.16
C SER A 328 25.10 15.07 -32.89
N ALA A 329 24.46 15.43 -31.78
CA ALA A 329 25.11 15.59 -30.48
C ALA A 329 25.65 14.25 -29.95
N MET A 330 24.87 13.18 -30.08
CA MET A 330 25.33 11.82 -29.77
C MET A 330 26.53 11.44 -30.64
N GLN A 331 26.49 11.74 -31.94
CA GLN A 331 27.61 11.46 -32.84
C GLN A 331 28.86 12.29 -32.48
N LEU A 332 28.70 13.55 -32.05
CA LEU A 332 29.80 14.39 -31.57
C LEU A 332 30.43 13.78 -30.30
N LEU A 333 29.59 13.34 -29.36
CA LEU A 333 30.05 12.66 -28.15
C LEU A 333 30.79 11.35 -28.48
N THR A 334 30.26 10.53 -29.39
CA THR A 334 30.93 9.32 -29.90
C THR A 334 32.30 9.66 -30.48
N ALA A 335 32.40 10.70 -31.31
CA ALA A 335 33.66 11.13 -31.91
C ALA A 335 34.70 11.55 -30.85
N LEU A 336 34.28 12.27 -29.81
CA LEU A 336 35.16 12.70 -28.71
C LEU A 336 35.59 11.55 -27.80
N ILE A 337 34.70 10.59 -27.51
CA ILE A 337 35.07 9.37 -26.79
C ILE A 337 36.05 8.55 -27.63
N ALA A 338 35.81 8.44 -28.94
CA ALA A 338 36.68 7.72 -29.86
C ALA A 338 38.07 8.34 -29.95
N ASP A 339 38.19 9.67 -30.04
CA ASP A 339 39.48 10.36 -29.96
C ASP A 339 40.21 10.01 -28.67
N VAL A 340 39.55 10.18 -27.51
CA VAL A 340 40.16 9.87 -26.21
C VAL A 340 40.66 8.42 -26.13
N CYS A 341 39.93 7.46 -26.70
CA CYS A 341 40.25 6.04 -26.55
C CYS A 341 41.18 5.48 -27.64
N LEU A 342 41.10 6.00 -28.87
CA LEU A 342 41.66 5.35 -30.07
C LEU A 342 42.64 6.20 -30.88
N SER A 343 42.69 7.53 -30.71
CA SER A 343 43.56 8.37 -31.57
C SER A 343 45.05 8.28 -31.23
N GLY A 344 45.39 7.69 -30.07
CA GLY A 344 46.77 7.65 -29.58
C GLY A 344 47.24 8.96 -28.92
N HIS A 345 46.41 10.02 -28.93
CA HIS A 345 46.77 11.33 -28.38
C HIS A 345 46.62 11.43 -26.86
N THR A 346 45.85 10.53 -26.24
CA THR A 346 45.54 10.56 -24.81
C THR A 346 46.23 9.40 -24.09
N GLU A 347 47.01 9.70 -23.05
CA GLU A 347 47.62 8.67 -22.19
C GLU A 347 46.55 7.80 -21.53
N GLY A 348 46.80 6.50 -21.36
CA GLY A 348 45.83 5.55 -20.80
C GLY A 348 45.20 5.97 -19.47
N ARG A 349 45.95 6.65 -18.59
CA ARG A 349 45.44 7.15 -17.30
C ARG A 349 44.43 8.29 -17.42
N ASP A 350 44.46 9.01 -18.53
CA ASP A 350 43.60 10.16 -18.81
C ASP A 350 42.43 9.81 -19.74
N GLN A 351 42.33 8.53 -20.17
CA GLN A 351 41.21 8.00 -20.95
C GLN A 351 39.94 7.86 -20.10
N THR A 352 39.34 9.00 -19.76
CA THR A 352 38.20 9.08 -18.85
C THR A 352 37.09 9.96 -19.41
N LEU A 353 35.85 9.75 -18.96
CA LEU A 353 34.73 10.64 -19.28
C LEU A 353 34.97 12.09 -18.79
N ARG A 354 35.83 12.29 -17.79
CA ARG A 354 36.24 13.62 -17.34
C ARG A 354 37.07 14.32 -18.43
N GLN A 355 37.97 13.61 -19.10
CA GLN A 355 38.74 14.16 -20.23
C GLN A 355 37.83 14.45 -21.43
N VAL A 356 36.89 13.55 -21.75
CA VAL A 356 35.87 13.79 -22.78
C VAL A 356 35.08 15.06 -22.49
N ARG A 357 34.61 15.25 -21.25
CA ARG A 357 33.93 16.47 -20.81
C ARG A 357 34.80 17.71 -20.97
N THR A 358 36.08 17.64 -20.57
CA THR A 358 37.03 18.76 -20.72
C THR A 358 37.20 19.13 -22.19
N ASN A 359 37.31 18.15 -23.09
CA ASN A 359 37.41 18.38 -24.53
C ASN A 359 36.12 19.01 -25.09
N LEU A 360 34.95 18.46 -24.72
CA LEU A 360 33.65 18.98 -25.15
C LEU A 360 33.43 20.41 -24.65
N SER A 361 33.82 20.74 -23.41
CA SER A 361 33.61 22.06 -22.80
C SER A 361 34.55 23.16 -23.34
N GLU A 362 35.34 22.90 -24.39
CA GLU A 362 36.13 23.94 -25.03
C GLU A 362 35.24 24.96 -25.74
N PRO A 363 35.66 26.24 -25.84
CA PRO A 363 34.94 27.22 -26.65
C PRO A 363 34.77 26.72 -28.08
N GLU A 364 33.61 27.00 -28.70
CA GLU A 364 33.23 26.45 -30.01
C GLU A 364 34.35 26.55 -31.08
N PRO A 365 35.04 27.69 -31.27
CA PRO A 365 36.12 27.78 -32.25
C PRO A 365 37.27 26.80 -31.96
N LYS A 366 37.63 26.64 -30.68
CA LYS A 366 38.69 25.75 -30.23
C LYS A 366 38.30 24.27 -30.39
N LEU A 367 37.04 23.94 -30.10
CA LEU A 367 36.51 22.60 -30.31
C LEU A 367 36.54 22.23 -31.79
N ARG A 368 36.18 23.16 -32.69
CA ARG A 368 36.27 22.93 -34.14
C ARG A 368 37.70 22.73 -34.61
N GLU A 369 38.64 23.56 -34.15
CA GLU A 369 40.07 23.36 -34.43
C GLU A 369 40.57 22.00 -33.94
N ARG A 370 40.11 21.56 -32.75
CA ARG A 370 40.39 20.23 -32.22
C ARG A 370 39.85 19.14 -33.14
N LEU A 371 38.60 19.22 -33.58
CA LEU A 371 38.01 18.23 -34.48
C LEU A 371 38.80 18.14 -35.80
N THR A 372 39.16 19.28 -36.40
CA THR A 372 40.03 19.31 -37.58
C THR A 372 41.36 18.60 -37.32
N ARG A 373 42.01 18.91 -36.20
CA ARG A 373 43.27 18.25 -35.80
C ARG A 373 43.12 16.74 -35.63
N ILE A 374 42.03 16.29 -34.99
CA ILE A 374 41.74 14.87 -34.79
C ILE A 374 41.62 14.17 -36.15
N TYR A 375 40.90 14.76 -37.09
CA TYR A 375 40.74 14.20 -38.43
C TYR A 375 42.07 14.11 -39.20
N GLU A 376 42.93 15.12 -39.07
CA GLU A 376 44.23 15.14 -39.76
C GLU A 376 45.27 14.18 -39.12
N GLN A 377 45.24 14.02 -37.79
CA GLN A 377 46.32 13.37 -37.04
C GLN A 377 45.98 11.98 -36.50
N SER A 378 44.71 11.61 -36.39
CA SER A 378 44.32 10.30 -35.83
C SER A 378 44.83 9.14 -36.68
N GLU A 379 45.31 8.08 -36.02
CA GLU A 379 45.68 6.81 -36.67
C GLU A 379 44.47 5.88 -36.89
N SER A 380 43.30 6.21 -36.33
CA SER A 380 42.07 5.41 -36.44
C SER A 380 41.13 5.95 -37.52
N ASP A 381 40.82 5.12 -38.51
CA ASP A 381 39.82 5.43 -39.55
C ASP A 381 38.43 5.67 -38.96
N PHE A 382 38.04 4.87 -37.96
CA PHE A 382 36.79 5.07 -37.23
C PHE A 382 36.68 6.48 -36.62
N VAL A 383 37.75 6.96 -35.99
CA VAL A 383 37.78 8.31 -35.42
C VAL A 383 37.64 9.37 -36.53
N LYS A 384 38.36 9.22 -37.64
CA LYS A 384 38.29 10.15 -38.78
C LYS A 384 36.89 10.21 -39.37
N GLU A 385 36.28 9.06 -39.61
CA GLU A 385 34.93 8.95 -40.17
C GLU A 385 33.86 9.59 -39.27
N ASN A 386 33.98 9.42 -37.94
CA ASN A 386 33.04 10.02 -36.99
C ASN A 386 33.21 11.55 -36.85
N VAL A 387 34.41 12.08 -37.07
CA VAL A 387 34.70 13.52 -36.96
C VAL A 387 34.39 14.29 -38.25
N ALA A 388 34.55 13.64 -39.41
CA ALA A 388 34.41 14.27 -40.73
C ALA A 388 33.13 15.12 -40.92
N PRO A 389 31.93 14.66 -40.49
CA PRO A 389 30.70 15.43 -40.65
C PRO A 389 30.75 16.80 -39.98
N PHE A 390 31.42 16.92 -38.84
CA PHE A 390 31.47 18.17 -38.06
C PHE A 390 32.44 19.20 -38.64
N ILE A 391 33.50 18.76 -39.32
CA ILE A 391 34.45 19.65 -40.00
C ILE A 391 33.78 20.28 -41.22
N ALA A 392 32.93 19.52 -41.92
CA ALA A 392 32.20 19.98 -43.09
C ALA A 392 30.97 20.85 -42.77
N MET A 393 30.53 20.91 -41.51
CA MET A 393 29.34 21.67 -41.09
C MET A 393 29.58 23.19 -41.07
N THR A 394 28.52 23.95 -41.37
CA THR A 394 28.53 25.41 -41.18
C THR A 394 28.61 25.77 -39.69
N PRO A 395 29.20 26.93 -39.32
CA PRO A 395 29.24 27.39 -37.93
C PRO A 395 27.88 27.37 -37.24
N GLU A 396 26.83 27.82 -37.91
CA GLU A 396 25.48 27.93 -37.34
C GLU A 396 24.89 26.55 -37.02
N THR A 397 25.10 25.58 -37.90
CA THR A 397 24.63 24.20 -37.70
C THR A 397 25.42 23.53 -36.58
N PHE A 398 26.75 23.70 -36.58
CA PHE A 398 27.62 23.15 -35.54
C PHE A 398 27.28 23.71 -34.16
N SER A 399 27.00 25.01 -34.07
CA SER A 399 26.59 25.66 -32.81
C SER A 399 25.31 25.03 -32.24
N GLY A 400 24.35 24.72 -33.11
CA GLY A 400 23.13 23.99 -32.71
C GLY A 400 23.41 22.57 -32.21
N VAL A 401 24.35 21.84 -32.83
CA VAL A 401 24.77 20.52 -32.35
C VAL A 401 25.47 20.61 -31.01
N TYR A 402 26.43 21.54 -30.89
CA TYR A 402 27.23 21.73 -29.68
C TYR A 402 26.37 22.13 -28.48
N ALA A 403 25.34 22.95 -28.66
CA ALA A 403 24.41 23.31 -27.59
C ALA A 403 23.54 22.14 -27.08
N ASN A 404 23.44 21.04 -27.84
CA ASN A 404 22.66 19.85 -27.48
C ASN A 404 23.52 18.66 -27.03
N ALA A 405 24.85 18.80 -27.08
CA ALA A 405 25.83 17.81 -26.64
C ALA A 405 26.31 18.13 -25.21
#